data_AF-A0A529K2Z7-F1
#
_entry.id   AF-A0A529K2Z7-F1
#
_cell.length_a   1.000
_cell.length_b   1.000
_cell.length_c   1.000
_cell.angle_alpha   90.00
_cell.angle_beta   90.00
_cell.angle_gamma   90.00
#
_symmetry.space_group_name_H-M   'P 1'
#
loop_
_entity.id
_entity.type
_entity.pdbx_description
1 polymer ?
#
loop_
_entity_poly.entity_id
_entity_poly.type
_entity_poly.pdbx_seq_one_letter_code
_entity_poly.pdbx_strand_id
1 'polypeptide(L)'
;YFTELNRKRVPADLLDFVTHCTCPIVHAADDLSVMQSLEALPFITASVRAIFGPKHYRIGPSTIAMRQNPYGGATKANPHRQRIAMADRDSRHAGMFAAAWTIGYAARVAPTGLEMLTLSSFTGPFG
;
A
#
# COMPACT_ATOMS: atom_id res chain seq x y z
N TYR A 1 -5.30 5.34 0.73
CA TYR A 1 -5.65 4.09 -0.01
C TYR A 1 -6.05 4.43 -1.43
N PHE A 2 -5.58 3.66 -2.42
CA PHE A 2 -5.94 3.86 -3.82
C PHE A 2 -7.45 3.88 -4.08
N THR A 3 -8.23 3.02 -3.41
CA THR A 3 -9.69 2.97 -3.59
C THR A 3 -10.36 4.33 -3.39
N GLU A 4 -9.96 5.07 -2.35
CA GLU A 4 -10.51 6.41 -2.09
C GLU A 4 -10.00 7.44 -3.10
N LEU A 5 -8.71 7.38 -3.48
CA LEU A 5 -8.16 8.24 -4.54
C LEU A 5 -8.90 8.03 -5.87
N ASN A 6 -9.24 6.79 -6.22
CA ASN A 6 -9.93 6.46 -7.45
C ASN A 6 -11.40 6.90 -7.44
N ARG A 7 -12.06 6.86 -6.27
CA ARG A 7 -13.48 7.22 -6.08
C ARG A 7 -13.70 8.73 -5.88
N LYS A 8 -12.80 9.42 -5.16
CA LYS A 8 -12.93 10.82 -4.76
C LYS A 8 -11.90 11.69 -5.47
N ARG A 9 -12.07 11.80 -6.78
CA ARG A 9 -11.15 12.54 -7.66
C ARG A 9 -11.31 14.04 -7.41
N VAL A 10 -10.19 14.74 -7.45
CA VAL A 10 -10.12 16.22 -7.37
C VAL A 10 -9.45 16.75 -8.65
N PRO A 11 -9.68 18.01 -9.03
CA PRO A 11 -9.03 18.60 -10.20
C PRO A 11 -7.50 18.50 -10.09
N ALA A 12 -6.86 17.87 -11.08
CA ALA A 12 -5.42 17.60 -11.06
C ALA A 12 -4.58 18.89 -11.07
N ASP A 13 -5.06 19.96 -11.71
CA ASP A 13 -4.34 21.22 -11.87
C ASP A 13 -4.05 21.92 -10.54
N LEU A 14 -4.81 21.60 -9.49
CA LEU A 14 -4.63 22.14 -8.13
C LEU A 14 -3.65 21.35 -7.28
N LEU A 15 -3.10 20.24 -7.79
CA LEU A 15 -2.20 19.36 -7.06
C LEU A 15 -0.75 19.54 -7.52
N ASP A 16 0.17 19.65 -6.56
CA ASP A 16 1.61 19.54 -6.82
C ASP A 16 2.01 18.10 -7.12
N PHE A 17 1.42 17.14 -6.38
CA PHE A 17 1.62 15.71 -6.57
C PHE A 17 0.38 14.91 -6.14
N VAL A 18 0.31 13.67 -6.62
CA VAL A 18 -0.68 12.67 -6.20
C VAL A 18 0.01 11.57 -5.41
N THR A 19 -0.65 11.11 -4.34
CA THR A 19 -0.17 9.97 -3.56
C THR A 19 -1.28 9.06 -3.07
N HIS A 20 -0.92 7.80 -2.89
CA HIS A 20 -1.73 6.84 -2.15
C HIS A 20 -0.82 5.78 -1.52
N CYS A 21 -1.42 4.93 -0.72
CA CYS A 21 -0.80 3.73 -0.18
C CYS A 21 -1.68 2.52 -0.45
N THR A 22 -1.09 1.34 -0.27
CA THR A 22 -1.76 0.05 -0.34
C THR A 22 -1.54 -0.71 0.98
N CYS A 23 -2.42 -1.67 1.25
CA CYS A 23 -2.31 -2.62 2.34
C CYS A 23 -2.81 -3.96 1.81
N PRO A 24 -2.00 -5.03 1.83
CA PRO A 24 -2.37 -6.29 1.21
C PRO A 24 -3.34 -7.11 2.07
N ILE A 25 -3.54 -6.75 3.35
CA ILE A 25 -4.38 -7.52 4.28
C ILE A 25 -5.79 -6.96 4.50
N VAL A 26 -6.35 -6.18 3.57
CA VAL A 26 -7.69 -5.60 3.75
C VAL A 26 -8.77 -6.69 3.85
N HIS A 27 -8.66 -7.78 3.06
CA HIS A 27 -9.70 -8.82 2.97
C HIS A 27 -9.23 -10.21 3.41
N ALA A 28 -7.97 -10.55 3.13
CA ALA A 28 -7.35 -11.84 3.48
C ALA A 28 -5.94 -11.61 4.03
N ALA A 29 -5.38 -12.57 4.75
CA ALA A 29 -4.08 -12.41 5.39
C ALA A 29 -3.17 -13.64 5.28
N ASP A 30 -3.56 -14.69 4.56
CA ASP A 30 -2.63 -15.78 4.22
C ASP A 30 -1.49 -15.28 3.31
N ASP A 31 -0.45 -16.09 3.16
CA ASP A 31 0.77 -15.70 2.45
C ASP A 31 0.55 -15.53 0.95
N LEU A 32 -0.26 -16.40 0.34
CA LEU A 32 -0.52 -16.37 -1.08
C LEU A 32 -1.31 -15.11 -1.44
N SER A 33 -2.39 -14.82 -0.71
CA SER A 33 -3.20 -13.62 -0.92
C SER A 33 -2.38 -12.33 -0.80
N VAL A 34 -1.45 -12.27 0.16
CA VAL A 34 -0.58 -11.09 0.31
C VAL A 34 0.37 -10.94 -0.87
N MET A 35 0.99 -12.00 -1.36
CA MET A 35 1.87 -11.91 -2.53
C MET A 35 1.10 -11.60 -3.83
N GLN A 36 -0.10 -12.14 -4.00
CA GLN A 36 -0.96 -11.86 -5.16
C GLN A 36 -1.37 -10.38 -5.25
N SER A 37 -1.40 -9.64 -4.13
CA SER A 37 -1.67 -8.20 -4.16
C SER A 37 -0.71 -7.41 -5.06
N LEU A 38 0.50 -7.93 -5.30
CA LEU A 38 1.50 -7.30 -6.19
C LEU A 38 1.03 -7.25 -7.65
N GLU A 39 0.16 -8.18 -8.07
CA GLU A 39 -0.38 -8.24 -9.43
C GLU A 39 -1.28 -7.05 -9.76
N ALA A 40 -1.91 -6.44 -8.75
CA ALA A 40 -2.76 -5.28 -8.93
C ALA A 40 -1.97 -3.98 -9.18
N LEU A 41 -0.70 -3.91 -8.78
CA LEU A 41 0.08 -2.67 -8.77
C LEU A 41 0.20 -2.00 -10.15
N PRO A 42 0.48 -2.71 -11.26
CA PRO A 42 0.54 -2.08 -12.59
C PRO A 42 -0.80 -1.47 -13.03
N PHE A 43 -1.93 -2.10 -12.67
CA PHE A 43 -3.27 -1.59 -12.98
C PHE A 43 -3.61 -0.36 -12.14
N ILE A 44 -3.22 -0.38 -10.87
CA ILE A 44 -3.36 0.76 -9.96
C ILE A 44 -2.56 1.96 -10.50
N THR A 45 -1.29 1.77 -10.85
CA THR A 45 -0.45 2.87 -11.34
C THR A 45 -0.91 3.39 -12.69
N ALA A 46 -1.34 2.51 -13.61
CA ALA A 46 -1.95 2.92 -14.87
C ALA A 46 -3.22 3.76 -14.66
N SER A 47 -4.06 3.37 -13.70
CA SER A 47 -5.27 4.13 -13.35
C SER A 47 -4.93 5.53 -12.81
N VAL A 48 -3.94 5.65 -11.93
CA VAL A 48 -3.49 6.96 -11.43
C VAL A 48 -3.00 7.84 -12.59
N ARG A 49 -2.23 7.28 -13.54
CA ARG A 49 -1.77 8.01 -14.73
C ARG A 49 -2.92 8.42 -15.63
N ALA A 50 -3.92 7.57 -15.82
CA ALA A 50 -5.11 7.91 -16.61
C ALA A 50 -5.93 9.06 -15.97
N ILE A 51 -5.97 9.13 -14.63
CA ILE A 51 -6.76 10.14 -13.90
C ILE A 51 -6.02 11.47 -13.73
N PHE A 52 -4.73 11.42 -13.39
CA PHE A 52 -3.94 12.60 -13.00
C PHE A 52 -2.83 12.95 -14.01
N GLY A 53 -2.77 12.23 -15.13
CA GLY A 53 -1.81 12.49 -16.22
C GLY A 53 -0.34 12.47 -15.74
N PRO A 54 0.46 13.47 -16.13
CA PRO A 54 1.88 13.53 -15.83
C PRO A 54 2.20 14.04 -14.40
N LYS A 55 1.20 14.30 -13.55
CA LYS A 55 1.43 14.82 -12.19
C LYS A 55 2.45 13.96 -11.43
N HIS A 56 3.25 14.63 -10.60
CA HIS A 56 4.20 13.96 -9.72
C HIS A 56 3.48 12.89 -8.91
N TYR A 57 4.02 11.68 -8.91
CA TYR A 57 3.32 10.51 -8.39
C TYR A 57 4.20 9.78 -7.38
N ARG A 58 3.66 9.65 -6.16
CA ARG A 58 4.32 9.03 -5.01
C ARG A 58 3.45 7.91 -4.46
N ILE A 59 4.07 6.87 -3.90
CA ILE A 59 3.35 5.82 -3.18
C ILE A 59 3.93 5.69 -1.77
N GLY A 60 3.05 5.70 -0.76
CA GLY A 60 3.37 5.23 0.58
C GLY A 60 2.87 6.12 1.73
N PRO A 61 3.20 5.73 2.98
CA PRO A 61 3.83 4.46 3.33
C PRO A 61 2.90 3.27 3.08
N SER A 62 3.36 2.26 2.33
CA SER A 62 2.64 1.00 2.12
C SER A 62 3.28 -0.10 2.97
N THR A 63 2.43 -0.86 3.68
CA THR A 63 2.84 -1.81 4.72
C THR A 63 1.99 -3.08 4.64
N ILE A 64 2.50 -4.21 5.13
CA ILE A 64 1.70 -5.44 5.23
C ILE A 64 0.61 -5.25 6.27
N ALA A 65 0.97 -4.86 7.50
CA ALA A 65 0.02 -4.52 8.54
C ALA A 65 -0.75 -3.25 8.16
N MET A 66 -2.00 -3.15 8.60
CA MET A 66 -2.86 -2.01 8.32
C MET A 66 -2.52 -0.84 9.26
N ARG A 67 -1.99 0.25 8.69
CA ARG A 67 -1.66 1.46 9.47
C ARG A 67 -2.89 2.29 9.85
N GLN A 68 -3.88 2.31 8.97
CA GLN A 68 -5.12 3.05 9.15
C GLN A 68 -6.25 2.30 8.44
N ASN A 69 -7.42 2.26 9.05
CA ASN A 69 -8.62 1.71 8.40
C ASN A 69 -9.35 2.85 7.65
N PRO A 70 -9.42 2.84 6.31
CA PRO A 70 -10.12 3.88 5.56
C PRO A 70 -11.65 3.74 5.62
N TYR A 71 -12.16 2.62 6.16
CA TYR A 71 -13.57 2.25 6.17
C TYR A 71 -14.16 2.13 7.58
N GLY A 72 -13.40 2.47 8.62
CA GLY A 72 -13.84 2.36 10.01
C GLY A 72 -12.96 3.17 10.96
N GLY A 73 -13.36 3.27 12.22
CA GLY A 73 -12.69 4.13 13.20
C GLY A 73 -11.31 3.62 13.67
N ALA A 74 -11.02 2.32 13.52
CA ALA A 74 -9.77 1.72 13.97
C ALA A 74 -9.39 0.48 13.14
N THR A 75 -8.13 0.10 13.23
CA THR A 75 -7.59 -1.19 12.78
C THR A 75 -7.80 -2.25 13.86
N LYS A 76 -7.70 -3.54 13.51
CA LYS A 76 -7.87 -4.62 14.49
C LYS A 76 -6.60 -4.79 15.32
N ALA A 77 -6.73 -4.78 16.64
CA ALA A 77 -5.62 -5.11 17.53
C ALA A 77 -5.15 -6.55 17.30
N ASN A 78 -3.84 -6.76 17.19
CA ASN A 78 -3.26 -8.08 16.98
C ASN A 78 -2.01 -8.31 17.85
N PRO A 79 -2.15 -8.40 19.19
CA PRO A 79 -1.02 -8.51 20.12
C PRO A 79 -0.18 -9.78 19.88
N HIS A 80 -0.81 -10.84 19.37
CA HIS A 80 -0.16 -12.12 19.09
C HIS A 80 0.42 -12.24 17.67
N ARG A 81 0.37 -11.16 16.88
CA ARG A 81 0.94 -11.08 15.51
C ARG A 81 0.44 -12.19 14.58
N GLN A 82 -0.84 -12.55 14.73
CA GLN A 82 -1.51 -13.54 13.89
C GLN A 82 -1.74 -12.99 12.48
N ARG A 83 -2.03 -13.87 11.52
CA ARG A 83 -2.37 -13.47 10.15
C ARG A 83 -3.86 -13.14 10.08
N ILE A 84 -4.20 -11.89 10.37
CA ILE A 84 -5.59 -11.42 10.45
C ILE A 84 -5.78 -10.23 9.52
N ALA A 85 -6.83 -10.25 8.72
CA ALA A 85 -7.18 -9.12 7.86
C ALA A 85 -7.45 -7.85 8.70
N MET A 86 -6.98 -6.71 8.20
CA MET A 86 -7.11 -5.38 8.80
C MET A 86 -6.40 -5.20 10.15
N ALA A 87 -5.46 -6.10 10.49
CA ALA A 87 -4.70 -6.04 11.73
C ALA A 87 -3.64 -4.92 11.73
N ASP A 88 -3.42 -4.32 12.90
CA ASP A 88 -2.41 -3.29 13.14
C ASP A 88 -0.98 -3.81 13.30
N ARG A 89 -0.82 -5.13 13.41
CA ARG A 89 0.45 -5.84 13.51
C ARG A 89 0.40 -7.08 12.63
N ASP A 90 1.54 -7.47 12.06
CA ASP A 90 1.69 -8.69 11.29
C ASP A 90 3.03 -9.35 11.64
N SER A 91 3.06 -10.68 11.74
CA SER A 91 4.29 -11.43 12.02
C SER A 91 5.31 -11.32 10.90
N ARG A 92 4.86 -11.09 9.66
CA ARG A 92 5.72 -11.06 8.47
C ARG A 92 6.53 -9.78 8.35
N HIS A 93 6.11 -8.69 8.99
CA HIS A 93 6.72 -7.38 8.86
C HIS A 93 8.23 -7.36 9.19
N ALA A 94 8.67 -8.20 10.13
CA ALA A 94 10.06 -8.25 10.59
C ALA A 94 10.85 -9.46 10.03
N GLY A 95 10.41 -10.03 8.90
CA GLY A 95 11.01 -11.23 8.34
C GLY A 95 11.22 -11.17 6.82
N MET A 96 11.81 -12.24 6.27
CA MET A 96 12.11 -12.36 4.84
C MET A 96 10.88 -12.21 3.94
N PHE A 97 9.70 -12.55 4.45
CA PHE A 97 8.45 -12.35 3.71
C PHE A 97 8.22 -10.87 3.39
N ALA A 98 8.38 -9.97 4.36
CA ALA A 98 8.26 -8.53 4.11
C ALA A 98 9.34 -8.01 3.16
N ALA A 99 10.57 -8.52 3.26
CA ALA A 99 11.63 -8.19 2.30
C ALA A 99 11.25 -8.62 0.87
N ALA A 100 10.75 -9.84 0.69
CA ALA A 100 10.32 -10.35 -0.61
C ALA A 100 9.13 -9.55 -1.17
N TRP A 101 8.12 -9.26 -0.34
CA TRP A 101 6.99 -8.43 -0.74
C TRP A 101 7.43 -7.01 -1.11
N THR A 102 8.37 -6.42 -0.36
CA THR A 102 8.94 -5.08 -0.61
C THR A 102 9.67 -5.02 -1.96
N ILE A 103 10.53 -6.00 -2.24
CA ILE A 103 11.25 -6.08 -3.52
C ILE A 103 10.25 -6.29 -4.67
N GLY A 104 9.29 -7.20 -4.50
CA GLY A 104 8.24 -7.45 -5.48
C GLY A 104 7.39 -6.20 -5.75
N TYR A 105 7.06 -5.44 -4.71
CA TYR A 105 6.36 -4.16 -4.82
C TYR A 105 7.16 -3.18 -5.68
N ALA A 106 8.41 -2.94 -5.29
CA ALA A 106 9.30 -2.02 -5.99
C ALA A 106 9.47 -2.41 -7.46
N ALA A 107 9.69 -3.70 -7.75
CA ALA A 107 9.83 -4.20 -9.11
C ALA A 107 8.58 -3.95 -9.97
N ARG A 108 7.38 -4.11 -9.42
CA ARG A 108 6.12 -3.88 -10.16
C ARG A 108 5.83 -2.41 -10.41
N VAL A 109 6.28 -1.51 -9.55
CA VAL A 109 6.03 -0.06 -9.71
C VAL A 109 7.19 0.71 -10.33
N ALA A 110 8.40 0.13 -10.41
CA ALA A 110 9.56 0.78 -11.01
C ALA A 110 9.31 1.34 -12.42
N PRO A 111 8.61 0.64 -13.35
CA PRO A 111 8.32 1.17 -14.68
C PRO A 111 7.37 2.37 -14.69
N THR A 112 6.70 2.68 -13.58
CA THR A 112 5.72 3.77 -13.49
C THR A 112 6.38 5.17 -13.46
N GLY A 113 7.69 5.22 -13.18
CA GLY A 113 8.39 6.49 -12.95
C GLY A 113 7.84 7.22 -11.73
N LEU A 114 7.73 6.51 -10.60
CA LEU A 114 7.39 7.15 -9.32
C LEU A 114 8.50 8.11 -8.90
N GLU A 115 8.14 9.25 -8.35
CA GLU A 115 9.09 10.18 -7.74
C GLU A 115 9.55 9.66 -6.37
N MET A 116 8.65 8.97 -5.65
CA MET A 116 8.94 8.44 -4.32
C MET A 116 8.14 7.16 -4.07
N LEU A 117 8.83 6.16 -3.52
CA LEU A 117 8.23 4.95 -2.98
C LEU A 117 8.66 4.82 -1.51
N THR A 118 7.68 4.90 -0.60
CA THR A 118 7.87 4.66 0.82
C THR A 118 7.21 3.34 1.20
N LEU A 119 8.04 2.36 1.54
CA LEU A 119 7.61 1.08 2.08
C LEU A 119 8.02 1.03 3.55
N SER A 120 7.15 0.48 4.41
CA SER A 120 7.37 0.46 5.86
C SER A 120 7.41 1.85 6.52
N SER A 121 7.53 1.87 7.85
CA SER A 121 7.81 3.08 8.63
C SER A 121 9.30 3.14 9.01
N PHE A 122 9.76 4.28 9.53
CA PHE A 122 11.15 4.41 9.99
C PHE A 122 11.42 3.61 11.28
N THR A 123 10.42 3.55 12.17
CA THR A 123 10.46 2.78 13.42
C THR A 123 9.07 2.29 13.81
N GLY A 124 9.00 1.27 14.65
CA GLY A 124 7.79 0.83 15.33
C GLY A 124 7.16 -0.41 14.68
N PRO A 125 5.86 -0.68 14.89
CA PRO A 125 5.24 -1.93 14.45
C PRO A 125 5.11 -2.07 12.92
N PHE A 126 5.32 -0.98 12.17
CA PHE A 126 5.19 -0.91 10.71
C PHE A 126 6.53 -0.83 9.97
N GLY A 127 7.64 -0.88 10.71
CA GLY A 127 9.01 -0.76 10.21
C GLY A 127 9.98 -0.94 11.35
#